data_AF-A0A0R3ET85-F1
#
_entry.id   AF-A0A0R3ET85-F1
#
_cell.length_a   1.000
_cell.length_b   1.000
_cell.length_c   1.000
_cell.angle_alpha   90.00
_cell.angle_beta   90.00
_cell.angle_gamma   90.00
#
_symmetry.space_group_name_H-M   'P 1'
#
loop_
_entity.id
_entity.type
_entity.pdbx_description
1 polymer ?
#
loop_
_entity_poly.entity_id
_entity_poly.type
_entity_poly.pdbx_seq_one_letter_code
_entity_poly.pdbx_strand_id
1 'polypeptide(L)'
;MTKNVQATWIPLTFLPLPPDRVFSRLLAAGALEIQHNIQPVRAAELNDPDPLLVQEYRGEVKVTVSVLWPDKLDHSPDDVLRHRGFSPFHRR
;
A
#
# COMPACT_ATOMS: atom_id res chain seq x y z
N MET A 1 14.18 -26.95 0.20
CA MET A 1 13.64 -26.67 1.55
C MET A 1 13.28 -25.20 1.61
N THR A 2 12.02 -24.85 1.44
CA THR A 2 11.53 -23.52 1.81
C THR A 2 11.60 -23.44 3.33
N LYS A 3 12.54 -22.66 3.87
CA LYS A 3 12.47 -22.29 5.29
C LYS A 3 11.11 -21.64 5.48
N ASN A 4 10.25 -22.17 6.36
CA ASN A 4 9.03 -21.49 6.76
C ASN A 4 9.43 -20.15 7.37
N VAL A 5 9.34 -19.08 6.59
CA VAL A 5 9.54 -17.72 7.07
C VAL A 5 8.21 -17.32 7.67
N GLN A 6 8.19 -17.14 9.00
CA GLN A 6 7.05 -16.53 9.67
C GLN A 6 6.98 -15.06 9.27
N ALA A 7 5.79 -14.63 8.86
CA ALA A 7 5.54 -13.29 8.37
C ALA A 7 4.10 -12.89 8.68
N THR A 8 3.91 -11.59 8.90
CA THR A 8 2.63 -11.00 9.29
C THR A 8 2.19 -9.97 8.25
N TRP A 9 0.90 -9.94 7.95
CA TRP A 9 0.30 -8.89 7.13
C TRP A 9 0.17 -7.59 7.93
N ILE A 10 0.83 -6.54 7.47
CA ILE A 10 0.82 -5.22 8.10
C ILE A 10 0.13 -4.23 7.16
N PRO A 11 -0.99 -3.60 7.57
CA PRO A 11 -1.63 -2.54 6.78
C PRO A 11 -0.76 -1.27 6.79
N LEU A 12 -0.55 -0.68 5.62
CA LEU A 12 0.13 0.60 5.49
C LEU A 12 -0.89 1.73 5.61
N THR A 13 -0.70 2.58 6.61
CA THR A 13 -1.61 3.70 6.90
C THR A 13 -1.21 4.99 6.16
N PHE A 14 0.01 5.02 5.59
CA PHE A 14 0.56 6.19 4.93
C PHE A 14 1.54 5.81 3.80
N LEU A 15 1.46 6.50 2.67
CA LEU A 15 2.36 6.33 1.53
C LEU A 15 3.05 7.70 1.25
N PRO A 16 4.32 7.88 1.65
CA PRO A 16 5.01 9.17 1.50
C PRO A 16 5.41 9.51 0.06
N LEU A 17 5.32 8.54 -0.84
CA LEU A 17 5.77 8.60 -2.22
C LEU A 17 4.74 7.90 -3.12
N PRO A 18 4.82 8.09 -4.44
CA PRO A 18 4.06 7.29 -5.40
C PRO A 18 4.23 5.78 -5.16
N PRO A 19 3.18 4.97 -5.41
CA PRO A 19 3.14 3.55 -5.05
C PRO A 19 4.32 2.72 -5.58
N ASP A 20 4.76 2.98 -6.81
CA ASP A 20 5.91 2.30 -7.45
C ASP A 20 7.20 2.44 -6.63
N ARG A 21 7.46 3.63 -6.09
CA ARG A 21 8.65 3.88 -5.27
C ARG A 21 8.53 3.29 -3.87
N VAL A 22 7.33 3.33 -3.29
CA VAL A 22 7.05 2.71 -1.99
C VAL A 22 7.25 1.20 -2.08
N PHE A 23 6.65 0.55 -3.08
CA PHE A 23 6.72 -0.89 -3.26
C PHE A 23 8.16 -1.34 -3.50
N SER A 24 8.90 -0.63 -4.35
CA SER A 24 10.32 -0.91 -4.59
C SER A 24 11.14 -0.87 -3.30
N ARG A 25 10.90 0.12 -2.42
CA ARG A 25 11.61 0.24 -1.13
C ARG A 25 11.26 -0.90 -0.18
N LEU A 26 9.98 -1.23 -0.05
CA LEU A 26 9.52 -2.30 0.83
C LEU A 26 10.08 -3.66 0.40
N LEU A 27 10.05 -3.96 -0.91
CA LEU A 27 10.64 -5.19 -1.46
C LEU A 27 12.16 -5.23 -1.23
N ALA A 28 12.87 -4.12 -1.47
CA ALA A 28 14.31 -4.03 -1.22
C ALA A 28 14.69 -4.20 0.27
N ALA A 29 13.78 -3.85 1.18
CA ALA A 29 13.95 -4.02 2.62
C ALA A 29 13.55 -5.42 3.14
N GLY A 30 12.96 -6.27 2.31
CA GLY A 30 12.64 -7.66 2.65
C GLY A 30 11.16 -7.99 2.77
N ALA A 31 10.25 -7.13 2.31
CA ALA A 31 8.85 -7.50 2.13
C ALA A 31 8.73 -8.74 1.22
N LEU A 32 7.87 -9.68 1.62
CA LEU A 32 7.63 -10.90 0.86
C LEU A 32 6.53 -10.73 -0.19
N GLU A 33 5.51 -9.92 0.14
CA GLU A 33 4.36 -9.67 -0.72
C GLU A 33 3.78 -8.29 -0.41
N ILE A 34 3.18 -7.65 -1.42
CA ILE A 34 2.44 -6.40 -1.26
C ILE A 34 1.07 -6.58 -1.91
N GLN A 35 0.01 -6.31 -1.15
CA GLN A 35 -1.36 -6.31 -1.63
C GLN A 35 -1.86 -4.88 -1.75
N HIS A 36 -2.37 -4.54 -2.93
CA HIS A 36 -2.98 -3.25 -3.24
C HIS A 36 -4.42 -3.49 -3.66
N ASN A 37 -5.35 -3.04 -2.82
CA ASN A 37 -6.78 -3.26 -3.02
C ASN A 37 -7.47 -1.91 -3.24
N ILE A 38 -8.24 -1.83 -4.33
CA ILE A 38 -8.96 -0.64 -4.78
C ILE A 38 -10.44 -1.00 -4.78
N GLN A 39 -11.22 -0.31 -3.95
CA GLN A 39 -12.65 -0.53 -3.81
C GLN A 39 -13.40 0.73 -4.22
N PRO A 40 -14.43 0.63 -5.08
CA PRO A 40 -15.30 1.77 -5.32
C PRO A 40 -16.03 2.12 -4.04
N VAL A 41 -15.99 3.38 -3.64
CA VAL A 41 -16.94 3.90 -2.66
C VAL A 41 -18.23 4.09 -3.45
N ARG A 42 -19.29 3.33 -3.11
CA ARG A 42 -20.59 3.60 -3.70
C ARG A 42 -20.91 5.06 -3.40
N ALA A 43 -21.05 5.88 -4.45
CA ALA A 43 -21.70 7.16 -4.32
C ALA A 43 -23.06 6.86 -3.65
N ALA A 44 -23.36 7.57 -2.56
CA ALA A 44 -24.71 7.52 -1.99
C ALA A 44 -25.68 7.69 -3.15
N GLU A 45 -26.64 6.77 -3.28
CA GLU A 45 -27.61 6.77 -4.36
C GLU A 45 -28.20 8.17 -4.49
N LEU A 46 -27.78 8.91 -5.52
CA LEU A 46 -28.39 10.18 -5.88
C LEU A 46 -29.79 9.84 -6.36
N ASN A 47 -30.76 9.93 -5.45
CA ASN A 47 -32.19 9.97 -5.76
C ASN A 47 -32.52 11.31 -6.42
N ASP A 48 -31.88 11.65 -7.54
CA ASP A 48 -32.23 12.81 -8.35
C ASP A 48 -32.83 12.32 -9.66
N PRO A 49 -34.14 12.56 -9.91
CA PRO A 49 -34.84 12.03 -11.08
C PRO A 49 -34.57 12.82 -12.38
N ASP A 50 -33.66 13.81 -12.40
CA ASP A 50 -33.38 14.60 -13.60
C ASP A 50 -32.27 13.99 -14.48
N PRO A 51 -32.61 13.37 -15.64
CA PRO A 51 -31.64 12.75 -16.54
C PRO A 51 -30.72 13.75 -17.26
N LEU A 52 -30.95 15.07 -17.13
CA LEU A 52 -30.12 16.12 -17.71
C LEU A 52 -29.02 16.61 -16.77
N LEU A 53 -29.12 16.30 -15.47
CA LEU A 53 -28.07 16.53 -14.47
C LEU A 53 -27.21 15.27 -14.36
N VAL A 54 -26.56 14.88 -15.45
CA VAL A 54 -25.44 13.93 -15.37
C VAL A 54 -24.29 14.67 -14.69
N GLN A 55 -24.34 14.77 -13.36
CA GLN A 55 -23.18 15.13 -12.55
C GLN A 55 -22.06 14.19 -12.98
N GLU A 56 -20.95 14.77 -13.47
CA GLU A 56 -19.74 14.01 -13.75
C GLU A 56 -19.48 13.07 -12.57
N TYR A 57 -19.63 11.77 -12.79
CA TYR A 57 -19.40 10.78 -11.77
C TYR A 57 -17.91 10.81 -11.41
N ARG A 58 -17.55 11.61 -10.41
CA ARG A 58 -16.26 11.54 -9.74
C ARG A 58 -16.34 10.39 -8.74
N GLY A 59 -16.30 9.17 -9.26
CA GLY A 59 -16.30 7.97 -8.42
C GLY A 59 -15.18 8.05 -7.40
N GLU A 60 -15.53 8.09 -6.11
CA GLU A 60 -14.55 7.97 -5.05
C GLU A 60 -14.09 6.52 -4.94
N VAL A 61 -12.79 6.31 -4.78
CA VAL A 61 -12.21 4.98 -4.57
C VAL A 61 -11.48 4.94 -3.24
N LYS A 62 -11.74 3.89 -2.46
CA LYS A 62 -10.96 3.57 -1.27
C LYS A 62 -9.80 2.70 -1.70
N VAL A 63 -8.59 3.17 -1.42
CA VAL A 63 -7.36 2.43 -1.67
C VAL A 63 -6.77 1.96 -0.35
N THR A 64 -6.48 0.67 -0.26
CA THR A 64 -5.80 0.06 0.90
C THR A 64 -4.58 -0.71 0.42
N VAL A 65 -3.47 -0.57 1.15
CA VAL A 65 -2.23 -1.31 0.89
C VAL A 65 -1.82 -2.07 2.14
N SER A 66 -1.45 -3.33 1.98
CA SER A 66 -0.90 -4.18 3.03
C SER A 66 0.38 -4.84 2.55
N VAL A 67 1.31 -5.09 3.46
CA VAL A 67 2.59 -5.75 3.15
C VAL A 67 2.76 -6.99 4.03
N LEU A 68 3.21 -8.09 3.44
CA LEU A 68 3.60 -9.28 4.16
C LEU A 68 5.05 -9.13 4.60
N TRP A 69 5.26 -9.04 5.92
CA TRP A 69 6.53 -8.67 6.51
C TRP A 69 7.11 -9.81 7.35
N PRO A 70 8.37 -10.22 7.15
CA PRO A 70 9.00 -11.25 7.98
C PRO A 70 9.14 -10.80 9.44
N ASP A 71 8.76 -11.67 10.38
CA ASP A 71 8.74 -11.35 11.82
C ASP A 71 10.15 -11.18 12.43
N LYS A 72 11.19 -11.60 11.69
CA LYS A 72 12.59 -11.58 12.15
C LYS A 72 13.39 -10.35 11.73
N LEU A 73 12.79 -9.41 10.99
CA LEU A 73 13.45 -8.17 10.63
C LEU A 73 13.52 -7.24 11.84
N ASP A 74 14.64 -6.52 11.96
CA ASP A 74 14.91 -5.56 13.04
C ASP A 74 14.25 -4.19 12.83
N HIS A 75 13.53 -4.02 11.72
CA HIS A 75 12.86 -2.79 11.32
C HIS A 75 11.46 -3.09 10.79
N SER A 76 10.57 -2.12 10.94
CA SER A 76 9.18 -2.18 10.46
C SER A 76 9.03 -1.60 9.05
N PRO A 77 7.91 -1.88 8.34
CA PRO A 77 7.59 -1.19 7.09
C PRO A 77 7.61 0.34 7.25
N ASP A 78 7.08 0.86 8.36
CA ASP A 78 7.04 2.30 8.64
C ASP A 78 8.44 2.91 8.74
N ASP A 79 9.39 2.20 9.35
CA ASP A 79 10.78 2.68 9.48
C ASP A 79 11.42 2.87 8.11
N VAL A 80 11.17 1.94 7.18
CA VAL A 80 11.63 1.99 5.78
C VAL A 80 11.02 3.17 5.04
N LEU A 81 9.72 3.43 5.25
CA LEU A 81 9.01 4.51 4.58
C LEU A 81 9.36 5.90 5.14
N ARG A 82 9.65 5.99 6.44
CA ARG A 82 10.10 7.23 7.09
C ARG A 82 11.57 7.55 6.79
N HIS A 83 12.42 6.55 6.60
CA HIS A 83 13.81 6.78 6.25
C HIS A 83 13.95 7.31 4.82
N ARG A 84 14.37 8.58 4.69
CA ARG A 84 14.74 9.19 3.40
C ARG A 84 15.99 8.55 2.75
N GLY A 85 16.70 7.67 3.45
CA GLY A 85 18.02 7.17 3.09
C GLY A 85 18.17 5.66 2.88
N PHE A 86 17.09 4.87 2.80
CA PHE A 86 17.23 3.43 2.53
C PHE A 86 17.71 3.22 1.09
N SER A 87 19.02 3.17 0.91
CA SER A 87 19.68 2.78 -0.34
C SER A 87 20.14 1.34 -0.19
N PRO A 88 19.55 0.37 -0.91
CA PRO A 88 19.92 -1.04 -0.82
C PRO A 88 21.35 -1.34 -1.29
N PHE A 89 22.09 -0.32 -1.76
CA PHE A 89 23.45 -0.41 -2.28
C PHE A 89 24.55 0.06 -1.32
N HIS A 90 24.23 0.42 -0.07
CA HIS A 90 25.27 0.65 0.94
C HIS A 90 25.74 -0.68 1.54
N ARG A 91 26.54 -1.45 0.79
CA ARG A 91 27.45 -2.44 1.37
C ARG A 91 28.78 -1.77 1.64
N ARG A 92 29.22 -1.81 2.91
CA ARG A 92 30.63 -1.60 3.28
C ARG A 92 31.46 -2.79 2.81
#